data_AF-A0A5N5WKI7-F1
#
_entry.id   AF-A0A5N5WKI7-F1
#
_cell.length_a   1.000
_cell.length_b   1.000
_cell.length_c   1.000
_cell.angle_alpha   90.00
_cell.angle_beta   90.00
_cell.angle_gamma   90.00
#
_symmetry.space_group_name_H-M   'P 1'
#
loop_
_entity.id
_entity.type
_entity.pdbx_description
1 polymer ?
#
loop_
_entity_poly.entity_id
_entity_poly.type
_entity_poly.pdbx_seq_one_letter_code
_entity_poly.pdbx_strand_id
1 'polypeptide(L)'
;MEPEDKVGRINKSAFVITTGFLLGLALLGVIVRFVIRYGVRREQVTVDDGFLILAVALLIATSGIMYQEVVVRMYLLAAVQEHIDGVVVPDWEKMSYDFHKYWAICGVLGWAAFNSVKFSFLFLFKRMIDRMRGWHIYWWAVVVYTLGLVAYGFAAVYLSCPYFYDPRQFQCAERRAGIIHSTLIISLDIIGDLLILAIPISIIWRVRVHWIQKIILGCSLCVAVIMIILMIVRVAGLVHQGVVDINWNIFWHFLNAEIGVLLTSAVTFRTLFVARKNGNAHASPPYSIKRGIKKSLSRSNRRTSSDTLGNPRLAGSQMELAGASHSDQDERDSSPPVTYGKWASVI
;
A
#
# COMPACT_ATOMS: atom_id res chain seq x y z
N MET A 1 14.31 13.92 -34.49
CA MET A 1 15.17 13.88 -33.30
C MET A 1 16.06 15.09 -33.41
N GLU A 2 15.77 16.07 -32.58
CA GLU A 2 16.52 17.32 -32.51
C GLU A 2 17.78 17.08 -31.64
N PRO A 3 18.88 17.84 -31.80
CA PRO A 3 20.12 17.58 -31.07
C PRO A 3 19.93 17.56 -29.54
N GLU A 4 19.03 18.40 -29.01
CA GLU A 4 18.61 18.47 -27.61
C GLU A 4 17.96 17.16 -27.07
N ASP A 5 17.42 16.29 -27.94
CA ASP A 5 16.78 15.04 -27.53
C ASP A 5 17.77 14.01 -26.94
N LYS A 6 19.07 14.22 -27.17
CA LYS A 6 20.17 13.32 -26.78
C LYS A 6 20.99 13.81 -25.57
N VAL A 7 20.54 14.89 -24.92
CA VAL A 7 21.33 15.60 -23.91
C VAL A 7 21.22 14.97 -22.53
N GLY A 8 22.34 14.95 -21.81
CA GLY A 8 22.47 14.26 -20.53
C GLY A 8 22.46 12.74 -20.63
N ARG A 9 22.48 12.07 -19.47
CA ARG A 9 22.70 10.61 -19.37
C ARG A 9 21.54 9.74 -19.85
N ILE A 10 20.37 10.32 -20.12
CA ILE A 10 19.14 9.62 -20.49
C ILE A 10 18.48 10.41 -21.63
N ASN A 11 18.41 9.82 -22.83
CA ASN A 11 17.75 10.45 -23.99
C ASN A 11 16.25 10.69 -23.72
N LYS A 12 15.70 11.80 -24.22
CA LYS A 12 14.29 12.20 -24.08
C LYS A 12 13.31 11.12 -24.55
N SER A 13 13.61 10.47 -25.67
CA SER A 13 12.81 9.36 -26.20
C SER A 13 12.83 8.13 -25.29
N ALA A 14 14.00 7.78 -24.76
CA ALA A 14 14.15 6.66 -23.81
C ALA A 14 13.40 6.94 -22.50
N PHE A 15 13.46 8.18 -22.00
CA PHE A 15 12.68 8.63 -20.85
C PHE A 15 11.19 8.37 -21.08
N VAL A 16 10.60 9.03 -22.10
CA VAL A 16 9.15 9.03 -22.33
C VAL A 16 8.62 7.63 -22.65
N ILE A 17 9.36 6.83 -23.41
CA ILE A 17 8.96 5.44 -23.72
C ILE A 17 8.97 4.58 -22.46
N THR A 18 10.01 4.68 -21.62
CA THR A 18 10.15 3.84 -20.42
C THR A 18 9.08 4.17 -19.37
N THR A 19 8.91 5.45 -19.02
CA THR A 19 7.90 5.86 -18.04
C THR A 19 6.48 5.66 -18.59
N GLY A 20 6.24 5.95 -19.87
CA GLY A 20 4.93 5.73 -20.50
C GLY A 20 4.51 4.26 -20.49
N PHE A 21 5.45 3.35 -20.78
CA PHE A 21 5.21 1.91 -20.73
C PHE A 21 4.99 1.39 -19.29
N LEU A 22 5.81 1.84 -18.33
CA LEU A 22 5.67 1.44 -16.93
C LEU A 22 4.39 1.97 -16.29
N LEU A 23 3.99 3.19 -16.60
CA LEU A 23 2.68 3.74 -16.23
C LEU A 23 1.55 2.87 -16.78
N GLY A 24 1.60 2.49 -18.06
CA GLY A 24 0.63 1.59 -18.68
C GLY A 24 0.53 0.24 -17.97
N LEU A 25 1.67 -0.37 -17.62
CA LEU A 25 1.71 -1.61 -16.84
C LEU A 25 1.16 -1.43 -15.41
N ALA A 26 1.48 -0.33 -14.73
CA ALA A 26 0.98 -0.02 -13.39
C ALA A 26 -0.55 0.12 -13.39
N LEU A 27 -1.10 0.86 -14.35
CA LEU A 27 -2.55 1.00 -14.54
C LEU A 27 -3.22 -0.35 -14.84
N LEU A 28 -2.65 -1.16 -15.72
CA LEU A 28 -3.15 -2.50 -16.02
C LEU A 28 -3.14 -3.40 -14.77
N GLY A 29 -2.05 -3.41 -14.01
CA GLY A 29 -1.94 -4.18 -12.76
C GLY A 29 -2.99 -3.77 -11.73
N VAL A 30 -3.25 -2.46 -11.61
CA VAL A 30 -4.29 -1.92 -10.74
C VAL A 30 -5.70 -2.31 -11.21
N ILE A 31 -6.02 -2.18 -12.49
CA ILE A 31 -7.32 -2.61 -13.05
C ILE A 31 -7.55 -4.11 -12.78
N VAL A 32 -6.54 -4.94 -13.06
CA VAL A 32 -6.61 -6.39 -12.83
C VAL A 32 -6.77 -6.71 -11.34
N ARG A 33 -6.12 -5.95 -10.42
CA ARG A 33 -6.38 -6.04 -8.97
C ARG A 33 -7.85 -5.74 -8.63
N PHE A 34 -8.41 -4.65 -9.13
CA PHE A 34 -9.80 -4.27 -8.83
C PHE A 34 -10.81 -5.31 -9.36
N VAL A 35 -10.65 -5.77 -10.60
CA VAL A 35 -11.49 -6.85 -11.18
C VAL A 35 -11.44 -8.12 -10.33
N ILE A 36 -10.25 -8.53 -9.89
CA ILE A 36 -10.08 -9.73 -9.04
C ILE A 36 -10.66 -9.53 -7.64
N ARG A 37 -10.44 -8.38 -7.01
CA ARG A 37 -10.79 -8.16 -5.60
C ARG A 37 -12.29 -7.97 -5.40
N TYR A 38 -12.93 -7.18 -6.27
CA TYR A 38 -14.34 -6.84 -6.16
C TYR A 38 -15.22 -7.75 -7.02
N GLY A 39 -14.81 -8.06 -8.26
CA GLY A 39 -15.56 -8.94 -9.16
C GLY A 39 -15.52 -10.41 -8.74
N VAL A 40 -14.33 -10.99 -8.56
CA VAL A 40 -14.18 -12.44 -8.30
C VAL A 40 -14.42 -12.80 -6.83
N ARG A 41 -14.04 -11.94 -5.88
CA ARG A 41 -14.07 -12.28 -4.44
C ARG A 41 -15.12 -11.52 -3.62
N ARG A 42 -15.64 -10.41 -4.14
CA ARG A 42 -16.54 -9.49 -3.42
C ARG A 42 -15.97 -9.06 -2.06
N GLU A 43 -14.67 -8.79 -2.00
CA GLU A 43 -14.04 -8.22 -0.79
C GLU A 43 -14.54 -6.79 -0.56
N GLN A 44 -14.62 -6.38 0.71
CA GLN A 44 -14.96 -5.00 1.09
C GLN A 44 -13.80 -4.05 0.77
N VAL A 45 -14.13 -2.77 0.54
CA VAL A 45 -13.13 -1.71 0.34
C VAL A 45 -12.31 -1.54 1.61
N THR A 46 -10.99 -1.68 1.49
CA THR A 46 -10.06 -1.47 2.61
C THR A 46 -9.24 -0.20 2.40
N VAL A 47 -8.73 0.36 3.51
CA VAL A 47 -7.99 1.63 3.52
C VAL A 47 -6.75 1.59 2.59
N ASP A 48 -6.11 0.44 2.42
CA ASP A 48 -5.00 0.26 1.45
C ASP A 48 -5.42 0.47 -0.01
N ASP A 49 -6.63 0.06 -0.41
CA ASP A 49 -7.14 0.33 -1.76
C ASP A 49 -7.41 1.82 -1.97
N GLY A 50 -7.87 2.55 -0.93
CA GLY A 50 -8.07 3.99 -0.99
C GLY A 50 -6.76 4.75 -1.24
N PHE A 51 -5.69 4.41 -0.50
CA PHE A 51 -4.36 4.99 -0.75
C PHE A 51 -3.78 4.57 -2.12
N LEU A 52 -4.08 3.37 -2.62
CA LEU A 52 -3.65 2.95 -3.96
C LEU A 52 -4.38 3.72 -5.07
N ILE A 53 -5.69 3.98 -4.95
CA ILE A 53 -6.44 4.81 -5.89
C ILE A 53 -5.89 6.25 -5.88
N LEU A 54 -5.64 6.81 -4.70
CA LEU A 54 -5.04 8.13 -4.56
C LEU A 54 -3.65 8.19 -5.23
N ALA A 55 -2.80 7.18 -4.98
CA ALA A 55 -1.49 7.07 -5.62
C ALA A 55 -1.60 7.07 -7.16
N VAL A 56 -2.53 6.29 -7.72
CA VAL A 56 -2.77 6.20 -9.16
C VAL A 56 -3.30 7.51 -9.74
N ALA A 57 -4.26 8.15 -9.09
CA ALA A 57 -4.81 9.42 -9.56
C ALA A 57 -3.74 10.53 -9.58
N LEU A 58 -2.93 10.63 -8.52
CA LEU A 58 -1.80 11.54 -8.44
C LEU A 58 -0.71 11.21 -9.46
N LEU A 59 -0.44 9.92 -9.70
CA LEU A 59 0.54 9.46 -10.70
C LEU A 59 0.12 9.82 -12.13
N ILE A 60 -1.14 9.59 -12.50
CA ILE A 60 -1.68 10.01 -13.81
C ILE A 60 -1.56 11.53 -13.97
N ALA A 61 -1.94 12.30 -12.94
CA ALA A 61 -1.87 13.75 -12.97
C ALA A 61 -0.42 14.27 -13.12
N THR A 62 0.53 13.74 -12.33
CA THR A 62 1.93 14.18 -12.42
C THR A 62 2.58 13.77 -13.74
N SER A 63 2.33 12.55 -14.24
CA SER A 63 2.87 12.11 -15.54
C SER A 63 2.30 12.92 -16.70
N GLY A 64 1.01 13.28 -16.67
CA GLY A 64 0.39 14.16 -17.66
C GLY A 64 1.06 15.53 -17.74
N ILE A 65 1.21 16.22 -16.60
CA ILE A 65 1.90 17.51 -16.52
C ILE A 65 3.38 17.36 -16.92
N MET A 66 4.04 16.27 -16.51
CA MET A 66 5.45 16.03 -16.83
C MET A 66 5.69 15.92 -18.34
N TYR A 67 4.87 15.14 -19.06
CA TYR A 67 5.00 14.98 -20.51
C TYR A 67 4.69 16.26 -21.29
N GLN A 68 3.72 17.07 -20.85
CA GLN A 68 3.31 18.29 -21.54
C GLN A 68 4.23 19.49 -21.24
N GLU A 69 4.54 19.71 -19.96
CA GLU A 69 5.10 20.99 -19.49
C GLU A 69 6.55 20.89 -19.00
N VAL A 70 7.00 19.71 -18.54
CA VAL A 70 8.32 19.57 -17.90
C VAL A 70 9.36 19.00 -18.86
N VAL A 71 9.09 17.89 -19.56
CA VAL A 71 10.08 17.16 -20.38
C VAL A 71 10.74 18.07 -21.42
N VAL A 72 9.96 18.77 -22.25
CA VAL A 72 10.53 19.59 -23.35
C VAL A 72 11.41 20.71 -22.79
N ARG A 73 10.94 21.43 -21.77
CA ARG A 73 11.71 22.51 -21.11
C ARG A 73 12.96 21.98 -20.42
N MET A 74 12.89 20.81 -19.77
CA MET A 74 14.01 20.17 -19.09
C MET A 74 15.16 19.84 -20.04
N TYR A 75 14.87 19.19 -21.18
CA TYR A 75 15.90 18.84 -22.17
C TYR A 75 16.48 20.07 -22.87
N LEU A 76 15.66 21.09 -23.15
CA LEU A 76 16.12 22.33 -23.76
C LEU A 76 17.04 23.14 -22.82
N LEU A 77 16.69 23.24 -21.53
CA LEU A 77 17.55 23.85 -20.51
C LEU A 77 18.87 23.08 -20.32
N ALA A 78 18.83 21.74 -20.36
CA ALA A 78 20.04 20.92 -20.33
C ALA A 78 20.93 21.17 -21.56
N ALA A 79 20.36 21.31 -22.76
CA ALA A 79 21.10 21.56 -23.99
C ALA A 79 21.82 22.92 -24.00
N VAL A 80 21.19 23.96 -23.43
CA VAL A 80 21.83 25.25 -23.19
C VAL A 80 22.96 25.13 -22.17
N GLN A 81 22.75 24.40 -21.08
CA GLN A 81 23.76 24.21 -20.04
C GLN A 81 25.00 23.46 -20.55
N GLU A 82 24.82 22.48 -21.43
CA GLU A 82 25.92 21.76 -22.13
C GLU A 82 26.50 22.54 -23.33
N HIS A 83 26.06 23.78 -23.58
CA HIS A 83 26.58 24.69 -24.62
C HIS A 83 26.54 24.09 -26.04
N ILE A 84 25.42 23.44 -26.40
CA ILE A 84 25.26 22.80 -27.71
C ILE A 84 24.95 23.85 -28.79
N ASP A 85 25.82 23.92 -29.80
CA ASP A 85 25.69 24.84 -30.92
C ASP A 85 24.34 24.71 -31.65
N GLY A 86 23.67 25.84 -31.88
CA GLY A 86 22.41 25.94 -32.61
C GLY A 86 21.14 25.98 -31.73
N VAL A 87 21.24 25.73 -30.42
CA VAL A 87 20.08 25.80 -29.51
C VAL A 87 19.87 27.24 -29.02
N VAL A 88 18.92 27.95 -29.64
CA VAL A 88 18.49 29.29 -29.21
C VAL A 88 17.17 29.19 -28.46
N VAL A 89 17.15 29.59 -27.19
CA VAL A 89 15.93 29.60 -26.37
C VAL A 89 15.26 30.98 -26.43
N PRO A 90 14.10 31.14 -27.08
CA PRO A 90 13.31 32.37 -26.98
C PRO A 90 12.80 32.54 -25.54
N ASP A 91 12.87 33.76 -25.02
CA ASP A 91 12.41 34.15 -23.69
C ASP A 91 12.87 33.22 -22.55
N TRP A 92 14.19 33.01 -22.45
CA TRP A 92 14.86 32.17 -21.45
C TRP A 92 14.33 32.35 -20.01
N GLU A 93 14.07 33.60 -19.61
CA GLU A 93 13.58 33.96 -18.29
C GLU A 93 12.16 33.40 -18.04
N LYS A 94 11.24 33.62 -18.99
CA LYS A 94 9.86 33.11 -18.92
C LYS A 94 9.85 31.58 -18.91
N MET A 95 10.66 30.95 -19.75
CA MET A 95 10.79 29.50 -19.77
C MET A 95 11.32 28.96 -18.45
N SER A 96 12.26 29.66 -17.80
CA SER A 96 12.79 29.28 -16.49
C SER A 96 11.72 29.39 -15.39
N TYR A 97 10.94 30.48 -15.34
CA TYR A 97 9.82 30.62 -14.40
C TYR A 97 8.78 29.50 -14.56
N ASP A 98 8.33 29.24 -15.80
CA ASP A 98 7.33 28.22 -16.06
C ASP A 98 7.89 26.82 -15.76
N PHE A 99 9.14 26.52 -16.14
CA PHE A 99 9.80 25.27 -15.77
C PHE A 99 9.85 25.08 -14.25
N HIS A 100 10.28 26.08 -13.48
CA HIS A 100 10.34 25.99 -12.01
C HIS A 100 8.96 25.70 -11.40
N LYS A 101 7.92 26.41 -11.85
CA LYS A 101 6.52 26.22 -11.44
C LYS A 101 6.01 24.80 -11.73
N TYR A 102 6.11 24.33 -12.98
CA TYR A 102 5.60 23.01 -13.36
C TYR A 102 6.44 21.88 -12.74
N TRP A 103 7.76 22.07 -12.59
CA TRP A 103 8.63 21.16 -11.85
C TRP A 103 8.22 21.03 -10.37
N ALA A 104 7.95 22.15 -9.68
CA ALA A 104 7.47 22.13 -8.30
C ALA A 104 6.11 21.40 -8.18
N ILE A 105 5.16 21.66 -9.09
CA ILE A 105 3.86 20.97 -9.12
C ILE A 105 4.02 19.46 -9.36
N CYS A 106 4.79 19.04 -10.37
CA CYS A 106 5.10 17.64 -10.63
C CYS A 106 5.81 16.97 -9.45
N GLY A 107 6.75 17.67 -8.80
CA GLY A 107 7.46 17.21 -7.62
C GLY A 107 6.52 16.96 -6.44
N VAL A 108 5.64 17.91 -6.11
CA VAL A 108 4.62 17.78 -5.06
C VAL A 108 3.68 16.61 -5.33
N LEU A 109 3.15 16.49 -6.55
CA LEU A 109 2.22 15.42 -6.92
C LEU A 109 2.89 14.04 -6.97
N GLY A 110 4.11 13.95 -7.51
CA GLY A 110 4.91 12.72 -7.54
C GLY A 110 5.33 12.25 -6.15
N TRP A 111 5.74 13.19 -5.29
CA TRP A 111 6.05 12.94 -3.88
C TRP A 111 4.83 12.42 -3.11
N ALA A 112 3.65 13.02 -3.34
CA ALA A 112 2.39 12.58 -2.75
C ALA A 112 1.95 11.19 -3.27
N ALA A 113 2.10 10.90 -4.57
CA ALA A 113 1.80 9.60 -5.16
C ALA A 113 2.68 8.49 -4.56
N PHE A 114 3.99 8.73 -4.52
CA PHE A 114 4.99 7.81 -3.98
C PHE A 114 4.77 7.53 -2.49
N ASN A 115 4.51 8.54 -1.67
CA ASN A 115 4.22 8.34 -0.25
C ASN A 115 2.84 7.68 -0.01
N SER A 116 1.86 7.88 -0.89
CA SER A 116 0.58 7.16 -0.82
C SER A 116 0.78 5.64 -0.99
N VAL A 117 1.72 5.21 -1.83
CA VAL A 117 2.13 3.79 -1.93
C VAL A 117 2.74 3.30 -0.62
N LYS A 118 3.61 4.09 0.05
CA LYS A 118 4.19 3.72 1.35
C LYS A 118 3.12 3.55 2.42
N PHE A 119 2.14 4.46 2.50
CA PHE A 119 1.01 4.31 3.42
C PHE A 119 0.17 3.07 3.11
N SER A 120 -0.09 2.74 1.84
CA SER A 120 -0.75 1.48 1.46
C SER A 120 -0.02 0.25 2.02
N PHE A 121 1.31 0.16 1.88
CA PHE A 121 2.10 -0.92 2.50
C PHE A 121 2.03 -0.89 4.04
N LEU A 122 2.13 0.29 4.65
CA LEU A 122 2.10 0.45 6.10
C LEU A 122 0.76 0.02 6.71
N PHE A 123 -0.37 0.29 6.05
CA PHE A 123 -1.69 -0.19 6.43
C PHE A 123 -1.89 -1.69 6.11
N LEU A 124 -1.33 -2.20 5.01
CA LEU A 124 -1.28 -3.64 4.74
C LEU A 124 -0.58 -4.39 5.88
N PHE A 125 0.57 -3.90 6.34
CA PHE A 125 1.31 -4.49 7.46
C PHE A 125 0.59 -4.31 8.80
N LYS A 126 -0.14 -3.19 9.03
CA LYS A 126 -1.00 -3.02 10.22
C LYS A 126 -1.96 -4.20 10.40
N ARG A 127 -2.66 -4.58 9.33
CA ARG A 127 -3.60 -5.72 9.34
C ARG A 127 -2.90 -7.06 9.64
N MET A 128 -1.59 -7.17 9.43
CA MET A 128 -0.80 -8.37 9.77
C MET A 128 -0.30 -8.39 11.22
N ILE A 129 -0.05 -7.22 11.83
CA ILE A 129 0.40 -7.11 13.24
C ILE A 129 -0.73 -7.00 14.26
N ASP A 130 -1.99 -6.89 13.83
CA ASP A 130 -3.16 -6.53 14.67
C ASP A 130 -3.37 -7.41 15.94
N ARG A 131 -2.75 -8.61 15.95
CA ARG A 131 -2.75 -9.55 17.09
C ARG A 131 -1.62 -9.31 18.11
N MET A 132 -0.70 -8.37 17.87
CA MET A 132 0.56 -8.19 18.61
C MET A 132 0.72 -6.77 19.16
N ARG A 133 0.06 -6.48 20.29
CA ARG A 133 0.01 -5.14 20.94
C ARG A 133 1.34 -4.37 20.97
N GLY A 134 2.47 -5.01 21.30
CA GLY A 134 3.77 -4.33 21.34
C GLY A 134 4.22 -3.73 20.00
N TRP A 135 3.86 -4.37 18.88
CA TRP A 135 4.20 -3.88 17.53
C TRP A 135 3.32 -2.70 17.07
N HIS A 136 2.19 -2.42 17.73
CA HIS A 136 1.38 -1.24 17.41
C HIS A 136 2.10 0.06 17.79
N ILE A 137 2.90 0.07 18.85
CA ILE A 137 3.70 1.24 19.26
C ILE A 137 4.77 1.51 18.20
N TYR A 138 5.49 0.47 17.78
CA TYR A 138 6.46 0.58 16.67
C TYR A 138 5.79 1.06 15.38
N TRP A 139 4.64 0.49 15.01
CA TRP A 139 3.88 0.92 13.83
C TRP A 139 3.50 2.40 13.88
N TRP A 140 3.02 2.91 15.03
CA TRP A 140 2.73 4.33 15.20
C TRP A 140 3.99 5.20 15.09
N ALA A 141 5.13 4.76 15.62
CA ALA A 141 6.40 5.47 15.45
C ALA A 141 6.81 5.56 13.97
N VAL A 142 6.64 4.48 13.20
CA VAL A 142 6.88 4.49 11.74
C VAL A 142 5.89 5.41 11.01
N VAL A 143 4.61 5.40 11.37
CA VAL A 143 3.61 6.33 10.79
C VAL A 143 4.00 7.79 11.03
N VAL A 144 4.40 8.15 12.25
CA VAL A 144 4.83 9.51 12.60
C VAL A 144 6.10 9.89 11.85
N TYR A 145 7.07 8.97 11.73
CA TYR A 145 8.27 9.18 10.93
C TYR A 145 7.94 9.45 9.44
N THR A 146 7.14 8.58 8.81
CA THR A 146 6.74 8.74 7.40
C THR A 146 5.94 10.03 7.20
N LEU A 147 5.03 10.38 8.12
CA LEU A 147 4.26 11.63 8.04
C LEU A 147 5.16 12.87 8.19
N GLY A 148 6.14 12.83 9.09
CA GLY A 148 7.15 13.88 9.24
C GLY A 148 8.00 14.05 7.98
N LEU A 149 8.42 12.94 7.36
CA LEU A 149 9.14 12.97 6.08
C LEU A 149 8.27 13.52 4.94
N VAL A 150 6.99 13.15 4.87
CA VAL A 150 6.04 13.71 3.90
C VAL A 150 5.93 15.22 4.04
N ALA A 151 5.73 15.71 5.27
CA ALA A 151 5.66 17.14 5.57
C ALA A 151 6.98 17.87 5.25
N TYR A 152 8.13 17.27 5.59
CA TYR A 152 9.45 17.79 5.21
C TYR A 152 9.61 17.88 3.69
N GLY A 153 9.17 16.88 2.93
CA GLY A 153 9.25 16.91 1.47
C GLY A 153 8.38 17.99 0.83
N PHE A 154 7.17 18.21 1.32
CA PHE A 154 6.35 19.35 0.87
C PHE A 154 6.98 20.69 1.25
N ALA A 155 7.47 20.82 2.48
CA ALA A 155 8.15 22.03 2.93
C ALA A 155 9.43 22.30 2.10
N ALA A 156 10.21 21.26 1.78
CA ALA A 156 11.45 21.37 1.03
C ALA A 156 11.27 21.97 -0.37
N VAL A 157 10.13 21.74 -1.04
CA VAL A 157 9.83 22.37 -2.34
C VAL A 157 9.76 23.90 -2.19
N TYR A 158 9.04 24.41 -1.18
CA TYR A 158 8.91 25.86 -0.94
C TYR A 158 10.14 26.49 -0.27
N LEU A 159 10.81 25.75 0.61
CA LEU A 159 12.02 26.21 1.32
C LEU A 159 13.25 26.26 0.39
N SER A 160 13.31 25.42 -0.65
CA SER A 160 14.42 25.46 -1.62
C SER A 160 14.37 26.71 -2.50
N CYS A 161 13.17 27.18 -2.88
CA CYS A 161 13.00 28.51 -3.44
C CYS A 161 11.55 29.01 -3.22
N PRO A 162 11.35 30.10 -2.47
CA PRO A 162 10.01 30.67 -2.25
C PRO A 162 9.58 31.67 -3.34
N TYR A 163 10.48 31.98 -4.29
CA TYR A 163 10.28 33.03 -5.30
C TYR A 163 9.73 32.44 -6.61
N PHE A 164 8.51 32.85 -6.99
CA PHE A 164 7.90 32.53 -8.27
C PHE A 164 7.69 33.82 -9.08
N TYR A 165 8.07 33.82 -10.35
CA TYR A 165 8.01 35.00 -11.24
C TYR A 165 8.81 36.22 -10.71
N ASP A 166 9.93 35.96 -10.03
CA ASP A 166 10.81 36.96 -9.41
C ASP A 166 12.28 36.62 -9.76
N PRO A 167 13.13 37.58 -10.19
CA PRO A 167 14.52 37.30 -10.61
C PRO A 167 15.41 36.77 -9.48
N ARG A 168 14.95 36.84 -8.23
CA ARG A 168 15.57 36.19 -7.07
C ARG A 168 15.59 34.66 -7.19
N GLN A 169 14.78 34.05 -8.06
CA GLN A 169 14.84 32.60 -8.32
C GLN A 169 16.25 32.13 -8.73
N PHE A 170 17.00 32.96 -9.45
CA PHE A 170 18.34 32.60 -9.94
C PHE A 170 19.37 32.55 -8.79
N GLN A 171 19.08 33.17 -7.65
CA GLN A 171 19.89 33.10 -6.43
C GLN A 171 19.58 31.84 -5.62
N CYS A 172 18.40 31.21 -5.79
CA CYS A 172 18.07 29.91 -5.20
C CYS A 172 18.88 28.75 -5.79
N ALA A 173 19.54 28.94 -6.94
CA ALA A 173 20.29 27.91 -7.66
C ALA A 173 21.63 27.54 -6.99
N GLU A 174 21.76 27.65 -5.67
CA GLU A 174 22.99 27.28 -4.96
C GLU A 174 23.21 25.76 -5.04
N ARG A 175 24.12 25.38 -5.94
CA ARG A 175 24.55 24.00 -6.24
C ARG A 175 24.75 23.14 -4.99
N ARG A 176 25.36 23.70 -3.94
CA ARG A 176 25.70 22.98 -2.70
C ARG A 176 24.45 22.68 -1.86
N ALA A 177 23.58 23.66 -1.66
CA ALA A 177 22.33 23.49 -0.90
C ALA A 177 21.43 22.45 -1.58
N GLY A 178 21.25 22.54 -2.90
CA GLY A 178 20.44 21.59 -3.68
C GLY A 178 20.90 20.14 -3.56
N ILE A 179 22.22 19.88 -3.58
CA ILE A 179 22.81 18.55 -3.37
C ILE A 179 22.53 18.06 -1.95
N ILE A 180 22.76 18.89 -0.94
CA ILE A 180 22.57 18.52 0.47
C ILE A 180 21.09 18.17 0.73
N HIS A 181 20.15 19.03 0.36
CA HIS A 181 18.72 18.77 0.56
C HIS A 181 18.24 17.53 -0.20
N SER A 182 18.67 17.35 -1.46
CA SER A 182 18.29 16.19 -2.28
C SER A 182 18.88 14.88 -1.74
N THR A 183 20.11 14.90 -1.25
CA THR A 183 20.75 13.71 -0.65
C THR A 183 20.11 13.36 0.69
N LEU A 184 19.85 14.36 1.54
CA LEU A 184 19.18 14.18 2.83
C LEU A 184 17.77 13.58 2.66
N ILE A 185 16.93 14.13 1.79
CA ILE A 185 15.55 13.64 1.63
C ILE A 185 15.51 12.20 1.13
N ILE A 186 16.34 11.83 0.16
CA ILE A 186 16.42 10.45 -0.34
C ILE A 186 17.00 9.50 0.72
N SER A 187 17.95 9.96 1.54
CA SER A 187 18.55 9.13 2.61
C SER A 187 17.54 8.86 3.74
N LEU A 188 16.78 9.87 4.17
CA LEU A 188 15.67 9.70 5.11
C LEU A 188 14.57 8.80 4.54
N ASP A 189 14.33 8.88 3.23
CA ASP A 189 13.36 8.03 2.55
C ASP A 189 13.74 6.54 2.56
N ILE A 190 15.03 6.23 2.31
CA ILE A 190 15.60 4.87 2.46
C ILE A 190 15.49 4.38 3.90
N ILE A 191 15.78 5.23 4.90
CA ILE A 191 15.62 4.89 6.32
C ILE A 191 14.15 4.58 6.63
N GLY A 192 13.20 5.36 6.09
CA GLY A 192 11.76 5.10 6.20
C GLY A 192 11.37 3.74 5.63
N ASP A 193 11.88 3.38 4.46
CA ASP A 193 11.60 2.08 3.84
C ASP A 193 12.20 0.91 4.63
N LEU A 194 13.39 1.08 5.22
CA LEU A 194 13.98 0.09 6.13
C LEU A 194 13.16 -0.08 7.42
N LEU A 195 12.63 1.00 7.99
CA LEU A 195 11.73 0.96 9.15
C LEU A 195 10.40 0.25 8.82
N ILE A 196 9.85 0.50 7.62
CA ILE A 196 8.66 -0.21 7.12
C ILE A 196 8.98 -1.71 6.89
N LEU A 197 10.13 -2.02 6.30
CA LEU A 197 10.60 -3.40 6.02
C LEU A 197 10.86 -4.20 7.30
N ALA A 198 11.28 -3.56 8.39
CA ALA A 198 11.49 -4.22 9.68
C ALA A 198 10.21 -4.88 10.24
N ILE A 199 9.02 -4.36 9.90
CA ILE A 199 7.72 -4.89 10.34
C ILE A 199 7.48 -6.31 9.80
N PRO A 200 7.46 -6.58 8.47
CA PRO A 200 7.30 -7.94 7.97
C PRO A 200 8.46 -8.86 8.39
N ILE A 201 9.71 -8.37 8.48
CA ILE A 201 10.85 -9.19 8.95
C ILE A 201 10.58 -9.71 10.36
N SER A 202 10.21 -8.85 11.31
CA SER A 202 10.04 -9.26 12.71
C SER A 202 8.92 -10.30 12.89
N ILE A 203 7.87 -10.22 12.07
CA ILE A 203 6.79 -11.21 12.02
C ILE A 203 7.33 -12.58 11.53
N ILE A 204 8.21 -12.63 10.52
CA ILE A 204 8.81 -13.90 10.01
C ILE A 204 9.59 -14.61 11.13
N TRP A 205 10.33 -13.84 11.93
CA TRP A 205 11.23 -14.36 12.94
C TRP A 205 10.53 -14.76 14.25
N ARG A 206 9.51 -14.02 14.70
CA ARG A 206 8.84 -14.31 15.98
C ARG A 206 7.71 -15.33 15.88
N VAL A 207 6.99 -15.41 14.77
CA VAL A 207 5.79 -16.26 14.68
C VAL A 207 6.13 -17.59 13.99
N ARG A 208 5.72 -18.72 14.57
CA ARG A 208 5.67 -20.02 13.86
C ARG A 208 4.53 -20.01 12.84
N VAL A 209 4.62 -19.12 11.84
CA VAL A 209 3.64 -18.99 10.75
C VAL A 209 3.63 -20.23 9.89
N HIS A 210 2.43 -20.65 9.47
CA HIS A 210 2.28 -21.76 8.52
C HIS A 210 2.97 -21.41 7.20
N TRP A 211 3.53 -22.39 6.48
CA TRP A 211 4.38 -22.13 5.28
C TRP A 211 3.74 -21.19 4.25
N ILE A 212 2.41 -21.26 4.07
CA ILE A 212 1.66 -20.38 3.18
C ILE A 212 1.75 -18.90 3.61
N GLN A 213 1.68 -18.61 4.92
CA GLN A 213 1.84 -17.27 5.50
C GLN A 213 3.29 -16.79 5.42
N LYS A 214 4.26 -17.69 5.60
CA LYS A 214 5.69 -17.38 5.41
C LYS A 214 5.98 -16.89 3.99
N ILE A 215 5.32 -17.47 2.98
CA ILE A 215 5.38 -16.98 1.60
C ILE A 215 4.69 -15.61 1.46
N ILE A 216 3.64 -15.25 2.23
CA ILE A 216 2.97 -13.91 2.18
C ILE A 216 4.01 -12.85 2.47
N LEU A 217 4.68 -13.05 3.58
CA LEU A 217 5.66 -12.16 4.15
C LEU A 217 6.91 -12.07 3.26
N GLY A 218 7.36 -13.20 2.71
CA GLY A 218 8.47 -13.25 1.74
C GLY A 218 8.19 -12.44 0.46
N CYS A 219 7.03 -12.59 -0.18
CA CYS A 219 6.74 -11.82 -1.40
C CYS A 219 6.64 -10.31 -1.15
N SER A 220 6.02 -9.88 -0.04
CA SER A 220 5.98 -8.45 0.32
C SER A 220 7.37 -7.91 0.70
N LEU A 221 8.23 -8.75 1.27
CA LEU A 221 9.63 -8.40 1.55
C LEU A 221 10.40 -8.12 0.25
N CYS A 222 10.31 -9.01 -0.75
CA CYS A 222 10.98 -8.83 -2.04
C CYS A 222 10.55 -7.52 -2.72
N VAL A 223 9.26 -7.18 -2.66
CA VAL A 223 8.72 -5.94 -3.21
C VAL A 223 9.36 -4.70 -2.56
N ALA A 224 9.40 -4.65 -1.23
CA ALA A 224 10.01 -3.52 -0.52
C ALA A 224 11.54 -3.46 -0.72
N VAL A 225 12.22 -4.59 -0.86
CA VAL A 225 13.66 -4.63 -1.22
C VAL A 225 13.91 -4.05 -2.61
N ILE A 226 13.06 -4.34 -3.61
CA ILE A 226 13.17 -3.75 -4.96
C ILE A 226 13.04 -2.22 -4.89
N MET A 227 12.09 -1.68 -4.11
CA MET A 227 11.93 -0.23 -3.92
C MET A 227 13.18 0.41 -3.32
N ILE A 228 13.77 -0.22 -2.29
CA ILE A 228 15.02 0.26 -1.66
C ILE A 228 16.18 0.25 -2.66
N ILE A 229 16.33 -0.79 -3.49
CA ILE A 229 17.36 -0.85 -4.54
C ILE A 229 17.19 0.31 -5.54
N LEU A 230 15.97 0.58 -5.97
CA LEU A 230 15.67 1.68 -6.90
C LEU A 230 15.92 3.07 -6.28
N MET A 231 15.71 3.25 -4.97
CA MET A 231 16.13 4.46 -4.24
C MET A 231 17.66 4.57 -4.12
N ILE A 232 18.38 3.46 -3.92
CA ILE A 232 19.85 3.45 -3.90
C ILE A 232 20.42 3.84 -5.28
N VAL A 233 19.85 3.32 -6.39
CA VAL A 233 20.26 3.73 -7.74
C VAL A 233 19.99 5.21 -7.98
N ARG A 234 18.84 5.73 -7.52
CA ARG A 234 18.50 7.16 -7.59
C ARG A 234 19.58 8.02 -6.93
N VAL A 235 19.96 7.75 -5.67
CA VAL A 235 20.97 8.55 -4.96
C VAL A 235 22.38 8.36 -5.53
N ALA A 236 22.74 7.16 -5.97
CA ALA A 236 24.08 6.87 -6.49
C ALA A 236 24.43 7.66 -7.76
N GLY A 237 23.45 7.97 -8.61
CA GLY A 237 23.64 8.81 -9.79
C GLY A 237 23.15 10.25 -9.66
N LEU A 238 22.74 10.69 -8.46
CA LEU A 238 22.16 12.02 -8.20
C LEU A 238 23.12 13.17 -8.52
N VAL A 239 24.42 12.97 -8.29
CA VAL A 239 25.45 13.99 -8.52
C VAL A 239 26.26 13.62 -9.76
N HIS A 240 26.24 14.49 -10.77
CA HIS A 240 27.07 14.37 -11.97
C HIS A 240 27.89 15.65 -12.16
N GLN A 241 29.20 15.52 -12.38
CA GLN A 241 30.14 16.66 -12.49
C GLN A 241 30.05 17.69 -11.32
N GLY A 242 29.49 17.28 -10.18
CA GLY A 242 29.23 18.12 -9.01
C GLY A 242 27.95 18.97 -9.05
N VAL A 243 27.09 18.87 -10.08
CA VAL A 243 25.69 19.36 -10.06
C VAL A 243 24.75 18.21 -9.66
N VAL A 244 23.52 18.55 -9.23
CA VAL A 244 22.41 17.60 -9.24
C VAL A 244 22.02 17.30 -10.70
N ASP A 245 22.03 16.04 -11.09
CA ASP A 245 21.50 15.58 -12.37
C ASP A 245 19.96 15.53 -12.26
N ILE A 246 19.31 16.59 -12.74
CA ILE A 246 17.84 16.76 -12.68
C ILE A 246 17.15 15.66 -13.49
N ASN A 247 17.68 15.35 -14.67
CA ASN A 247 17.13 14.35 -15.59
C ASN A 247 17.14 12.96 -14.94
N TRP A 248 18.27 12.56 -14.35
CA TRP A 248 18.40 11.32 -13.58
C TRP A 248 17.47 11.29 -12.36
N ASN A 249 17.46 12.36 -11.55
CA ASN A 249 16.66 12.42 -10.34
C ASN A 249 15.16 12.27 -10.61
N ILE A 250 14.64 12.96 -11.63
CA ILE A 250 13.23 12.89 -12.03
C ILE A 250 12.93 11.51 -12.63
N PHE A 251 13.75 11.00 -13.55
CA PHE A 251 13.56 9.69 -14.18
C PHE A 251 13.39 8.59 -13.12
N TRP A 252 14.35 8.45 -12.22
CA TRP A 252 14.28 7.42 -11.18
C TRP A 252 13.18 7.68 -10.16
N HIS A 253 12.78 8.93 -9.88
CA HIS A 253 11.63 9.20 -9.00
C HIS A 253 10.32 8.67 -9.57
N PHE A 254 10.04 8.93 -10.86
CA PHE A 254 8.86 8.41 -11.56
C PHE A 254 8.87 6.89 -11.64
N LEU A 255 10.01 6.31 -12.05
CA LEU A 255 10.21 4.86 -12.13
C LEU A 255 9.93 4.15 -10.80
N ASN A 256 10.33 4.76 -9.68
CA ASN A 256 10.02 4.27 -8.34
C ASN A 256 8.52 4.34 -8.02
N ALA A 257 7.84 5.43 -8.36
CA ALA A 257 6.39 5.55 -8.12
C ALA A 257 5.58 4.53 -8.95
N GLU A 258 5.91 4.39 -10.25
CA GLU A 258 5.26 3.46 -11.18
C GLU A 258 5.49 2.00 -10.77
N ILE A 259 6.72 1.60 -10.47
CA ILE A 259 7.04 0.26 -9.96
C ILE A 259 6.39 0.04 -8.59
N GLY A 260 6.35 1.04 -7.70
CA GLY A 260 5.68 0.95 -6.41
C GLY A 260 4.20 0.62 -6.54
N VAL A 261 3.47 1.31 -7.41
CA VAL A 261 2.05 1.02 -7.72
C VAL A 261 1.91 -0.39 -8.32
N LEU A 262 2.73 -0.74 -9.32
CA LEU A 262 2.70 -2.05 -9.98
C LEU A 262 2.92 -3.19 -8.98
N LEU A 263 3.97 -3.13 -8.15
CA LEU A 263 4.29 -4.16 -7.16
C LEU A 263 3.23 -4.23 -6.05
N THR A 264 2.67 -3.09 -5.61
CA THR A 264 1.52 -3.06 -4.68
C THR A 264 0.33 -3.81 -5.27
N SER A 265 0.05 -3.64 -6.56
CA SER A 265 -1.03 -4.37 -7.25
C SER A 265 -0.73 -5.87 -7.36
N ALA A 266 0.53 -6.26 -7.56
CA ALA A 266 0.96 -7.65 -7.63
C ALA A 266 0.79 -8.40 -6.29
N VAL A 267 1.01 -7.73 -5.15
CA VAL A 267 0.84 -8.30 -3.80
C VAL A 267 -0.59 -8.77 -3.52
N THR A 268 -1.60 -8.34 -4.29
CA THR A 268 -2.98 -8.86 -4.21
C THR A 268 -3.24 -10.13 -5.01
N PHE A 269 -2.59 -10.35 -6.16
CA PHE A 269 -2.77 -11.59 -6.94
C PHE A 269 -2.32 -12.82 -6.16
N ARG A 270 -1.33 -12.60 -5.31
CA ARG A 270 -0.83 -13.49 -4.28
C ARG A 270 -1.91 -14.23 -3.46
N THR A 271 -3.04 -13.60 -3.15
CA THR A 271 -4.13 -14.25 -2.40
C THR A 271 -5.04 -15.12 -3.28
N LEU A 272 -4.98 -15.01 -4.62
CA LEU A 272 -5.68 -15.94 -5.54
C LEU A 272 -5.10 -17.34 -5.46
N PHE A 273 -3.77 -17.46 -5.55
CA PHE A 273 -3.08 -18.75 -5.54
C PHE A 273 -3.33 -19.52 -4.24
N VAL A 274 -3.44 -18.80 -3.12
CA VAL A 274 -3.80 -19.38 -1.81
C VAL A 274 -5.26 -19.82 -1.78
N ALA A 275 -6.19 -18.98 -2.22
CA ALA A 275 -7.62 -19.32 -2.25
C ALA A 275 -7.91 -20.54 -3.16
N ARG A 276 -7.28 -20.60 -4.34
CA ARG A 276 -7.46 -21.70 -5.31
C ARG A 276 -6.94 -23.05 -4.78
N LYS A 277 -5.86 -23.03 -3.99
CA LYS A 277 -5.33 -24.25 -3.34
C LYS A 277 -6.28 -24.79 -2.26
N ASN A 278 -6.95 -23.91 -1.52
CA ASN A 278 -7.96 -24.31 -0.54
C ASN A 278 -9.31 -24.70 -1.19
N GLY A 279 -9.71 -24.04 -2.28
CA GLY A 279 -10.90 -24.41 -3.06
C GLY A 279 -10.82 -25.83 -3.63
N ASN A 280 -9.66 -26.21 -4.18
CA ASN A 280 -9.42 -27.59 -4.62
C ASN A 280 -9.35 -28.60 -3.45
N ALA A 281 -9.09 -28.14 -2.22
CA ALA A 281 -9.17 -28.96 -1.00
C ALA A 281 -10.57 -28.98 -0.36
N HIS A 282 -11.55 -28.29 -0.96
CA HIS A 282 -12.98 -28.36 -0.63
C HIS A 282 -13.82 -28.94 -1.79
N ALA A 283 -13.17 -29.47 -2.83
CA ALA A 283 -13.77 -30.53 -3.63
C ALA A 283 -13.92 -31.76 -2.71
N SER A 284 -15.16 -31.99 -2.24
CA SER A 284 -15.50 -33.02 -1.26
C SER A 284 -14.91 -34.39 -1.64
N PRO A 285 -14.47 -35.21 -0.66
CA PRO A 285 -14.19 -36.61 -0.94
C PRO A 285 -15.47 -37.27 -1.47
N PRO A 286 -15.39 -38.27 -2.37
CA PRO A 286 -16.57 -38.96 -2.87
C PRO A 286 -17.28 -39.60 -1.67
N TYR A 287 -18.48 -39.11 -1.40
CA TYR A 287 -19.31 -39.56 -0.27
C TYR A 287 -19.54 -41.06 -0.41
N SER A 288 -19.00 -41.84 0.53
CA SER A 288 -19.02 -43.30 0.44
C SER A 288 -20.43 -43.83 0.66
N ILE A 289 -21.14 -44.05 -0.46
CA ILE A 289 -22.50 -44.65 -0.54
C ILE A 289 -22.56 -46.04 0.14
N LYS A 290 -21.42 -46.66 0.47
CA LYS A 290 -21.33 -47.98 1.13
C LYS A 290 -21.87 -48.04 2.57
N ARG A 291 -22.18 -46.92 3.25
CA ARG A 291 -22.81 -46.94 4.59
C ARG A 291 -24.35 -47.01 4.61
N GLY A 292 -25.04 -46.63 3.54
CA GLY A 292 -26.52 -46.72 3.47
C GLY A 292 -27.01 -48.15 3.25
N ILE A 293 -26.44 -48.84 2.26
CA ILE A 293 -26.89 -50.16 1.81
C ILE A 293 -26.76 -51.23 2.92
N LYS A 294 -25.70 -51.17 3.74
CA LYS A 294 -25.47 -52.16 4.82
C LYS A 294 -26.47 -52.06 5.98
N LYS A 295 -27.18 -50.94 6.16
CA LYS A 295 -28.27 -50.81 7.15
C LYS A 295 -29.63 -51.28 6.63
N SER A 296 -29.86 -51.23 5.31
CA SER A 296 -31.11 -51.74 4.72
C SER A 296 -31.14 -53.27 4.75
N LEU A 297 -30.04 -53.92 4.36
CA LEU A 297 -29.94 -55.39 4.31
C LEU A 297 -29.99 -56.09 5.68
N SER A 298 -29.68 -55.42 6.79
CA SER A 298 -29.78 -56.03 8.13
C SER A 298 -31.18 -55.95 8.76
N ARG A 299 -32.13 -55.19 8.15
CA ARG A 299 -33.47 -54.96 8.72
C ARG A 299 -34.54 -55.90 8.15
N SER A 300 -34.21 -56.67 7.11
CA SER A 300 -35.15 -57.56 6.39
C SER A 300 -35.21 -59.01 6.91
N ASN A 301 -34.60 -59.33 8.06
CA ASN A 301 -34.54 -60.70 8.56
C ASN A 301 -34.82 -60.82 10.07
N ARG A 302 -35.88 -60.15 10.57
CA ARG A 302 -36.36 -60.36 11.94
C ARG A 302 -37.88 -60.33 12.06
N ARG A 303 -38.43 -61.56 11.98
CA ARG A 303 -39.64 -62.05 12.66
C ARG A 303 -41.01 -61.59 12.14
N THR A 304 -41.56 -62.44 11.28
CA THR A 304 -42.86 -63.07 11.51
C THR A 304 -43.02 -63.52 12.98
N SER A 305 -44.12 -63.14 13.64
CA SER A 305 -45.00 -64.03 14.44
C SER A 305 -46.02 -63.25 15.29
N SER A 306 -47.30 -63.65 15.15
CA SER A 306 -48.37 -63.66 16.17
C SER A 306 -48.78 -62.39 16.94
N ASP A 307 -49.96 -61.89 16.54
CA ASP A 307 -51.09 -61.32 17.28
C ASP A 307 -51.11 -61.36 18.82
N THR A 308 -51.75 -60.35 19.45
CA THR A 308 -52.94 -60.50 20.34
C THR A 308 -53.60 -59.12 20.61
N LEU A 309 -54.93 -59.11 20.75
CA LEU A 309 -55.82 -57.96 21.05
C LEU A 309 -55.62 -57.32 22.44
N GLY A 310 -56.02 -56.04 22.60
CA GLY A 310 -56.27 -55.39 23.90
C GLY A 310 -56.76 -53.93 23.79
N ASN A 311 -57.96 -53.63 24.28
CA ASN A 311 -58.70 -52.38 24.01
C ASN A 311 -58.41 -51.24 25.04
N PRO A 312 -58.66 -49.94 24.72
CA PRO A 312 -58.50 -48.81 25.66
C PRO A 312 -59.83 -48.30 26.26
N ARG A 313 -59.81 -47.59 27.42
CA ARG A 313 -60.75 -46.49 27.81
C ARG A 313 -60.51 -45.95 29.25
N LEU A 314 -61.21 -44.84 29.56
CA LEU A 314 -61.27 -44.07 30.82
C LEU A 314 -60.05 -43.14 31.01
N ALA A 315 -60.12 -41.81 30.90
CA ALA A 315 -61.22 -40.83 31.00
C ALA A 315 -61.85 -40.72 32.41
N GLY A 316 -61.40 -39.68 33.16
CA GLY A 316 -61.93 -39.23 34.44
C GLY A 316 -61.50 -37.77 34.68
N SER A 317 -62.45 -36.93 35.09
CA SER A 317 -62.33 -35.46 35.04
C SER A 317 -61.97 -34.81 36.39
N GLN A 318 -61.37 -33.63 36.28
CA GLN A 318 -61.26 -32.52 37.26
C GLN A 318 -62.06 -32.58 38.57
N MET A 319 -61.41 -32.17 39.67
CA MET A 319 -61.94 -31.14 40.59
C MET A 319 -60.78 -30.36 41.24
N GLU A 320 -61.05 -29.11 41.65
CA GLU A 320 -60.08 -28.12 42.14
C GLU A 320 -59.51 -28.38 43.54
N LEU A 321 -58.31 -27.85 43.83
CA LEU A 321 -58.11 -26.95 44.98
C LEU A 321 -56.84 -26.08 44.80
N ALA A 322 -56.90 -24.81 45.21
CA ALA A 322 -55.77 -23.89 45.16
C ALA A 322 -54.92 -23.94 46.46
N GLY A 323 -53.60 -23.74 46.35
CA GLY A 323 -52.67 -23.74 47.49
C GLY A 323 -51.37 -23.00 47.17
N ALA A 324 -51.12 -21.91 47.89
CA ALA A 324 -50.18 -20.84 47.56
C ALA A 324 -48.66 -21.15 47.64
N SER A 325 -47.91 -20.22 47.02
CA SER A 325 -46.54 -19.77 47.38
C SER A 325 -45.38 -20.77 47.32
N HIS A 326 -44.59 -20.66 46.25
CA HIS A 326 -43.14 -20.93 46.25
C HIS A 326 -42.43 -19.60 45.96
N SER A 327 -41.45 -19.23 46.77
CA SER A 327 -40.58 -18.07 46.55
C SER A 327 -39.14 -18.48 46.80
N ASP A 328 -38.51 -19.03 45.77
CA ASP A 328 -37.10 -19.39 45.81
C ASP A 328 -36.19 -18.16 45.70
N GLN A 329 -35.02 -18.30 46.29
CA GLN A 329 -33.96 -17.30 46.32
C GLN A 329 -33.25 -17.25 44.97
N ASP A 330 -32.93 -16.05 44.49
CA ASP A 330 -32.07 -15.87 43.32
C ASP A 330 -31.01 -14.78 43.56
N GLU A 331 -30.01 -14.75 42.69
CA GLU A 331 -28.62 -14.40 43.01
C GLU A 331 -28.28 -12.92 43.24
N ARG A 332 -27.09 -12.74 43.85
CA ARG A 332 -26.42 -11.46 44.11
C ARG A 332 -26.05 -10.73 42.82
N ASP A 333 -26.40 -9.45 42.76
CA ASP A 333 -25.70 -8.47 41.93
C ASP A 333 -25.51 -7.14 42.69
N SER A 334 -24.72 -6.24 42.12
CA SER A 334 -24.40 -4.87 42.50
C SER A 334 -23.33 -4.63 43.58
N SER A 335 -22.21 -4.05 43.14
CA SER A 335 -21.31 -3.20 43.93
C SER A 335 -20.54 -2.24 43.01
N PRO A 336 -20.87 -0.95 43.04
CA PRO A 336 -19.95 0.15 42.70
C PRO A 336 -20.00 1.25 43.79
N PRO A 337 -19.25 2.38 43.69
CA PRO A 337 -18.10 2.67 42.83
C PRO A 337 -16.84 3.09 43.64
N VAL A 338 -15.70 3.32 42.96
CA VAL A 338 -14.59 4.14 43.47
C VAL A 338 -14.28 5.26 42.48
N THR A 339 -14.07 6.48 43.01
CA THR A 339 -14.04 7.75 42.29
C THR A 339 -12.63 8.27 41.95
N TYR A 340 -12.60 9.30 41.10
CA TYR A 340 -11.46 9.92 40.40
C TYR A 340 -10.35 10.62 41.23
N GLY A 341 -9.15 10.62 40.63
CA GLY A 341 -8.11 11.68 40.64
C GLY A 341 -7.03 11.29 39.60
N LYS A 342 -6.55 12.08 38.60
CA LYS A 342 -6.05 13.49 38.56
C LYS A 342 -5.05 13.76 39.70
N TRP A 343 -3.79 14.18 39.49
CA TRP A 343 -3.14 15.06 38.48
C TRP A 343 -1.70 14.55 38.18
N ALA A 344 -1.07 14.65 36.99
CA ALA A 344 -0.55 15.79 36.19
C ALA A 344 0.81 16.39 36.65
N SER A 345 1.75 16.60 35.71
CA SER A 345 3.12 17.18 35.86
C SER A 345 4.02 16.38 36.84
N VAL A 346 5.35 16.33 36.80
CA VAL A 346 6.45 17.23 36.40
C VAL A 346 7.55 16.36 35.77
N ILE A 347 8.41 16.84 34.86
CA ILE A 347 8.59 18.22 34.36
C ILE A 347 8.20 18.35 32.89
#